data_AF-A0A166R5F6-F1
#
_entry.id   AF-A0A166R5F6-F1
#
_cell.length_a   1.000
_cell.length_b   1.000
_cell.length_c   1.000
_cell.angle_alpha   90.00
_cell.angle_beta   90.00
_cell.angle_gamma   90.00
#
_symmetry.space_group_name_H-M   'P 1'
#
loop_
_entity.id
_entity.type
_entity.pdbx_description
1 polymer ?
#
loop_
_entity_poly.entity_id
_entity_poly.type
_entity_poly.pdbx_seq_one_letter_code
_entity_poly.pdbx_strand_id
1 'polypeptide(L)'
;MGELMSDDTVPRRKFLALSGITGATLLTGYAAATGRSSTDRRQDQSEGDESMHAEDSNPSSGRIELSFLGRYETGQFDEGAAEIVSYDPDLQRAFFVSAEEATVNAVDLGDPSTPEKVGTADLSDAWTDAGDATSVDVHDGLVAATVAADDATNPGKVVFYDGRTLELDSVETVGANPDMVTFTPDGKRVLTANEGEPNDEYDTDPRGSVSVVSVAGRDGNCAVETAGFTAYDGREDELRERGVRIFGPDASASQDFEPEYITVSADSKTAWVSLQENNALAIVDIVSATVTDILPLGYKDHMLPGNELDASNEDGGMNIRNWPVYGMYQPDGIASYEVGEASADAAAVGRTPAMTARRTSSPRTKGTPAITTASRRKSRSKTSNSTRMRSTSTGSKESTTSRNSRPRRTSVRST
;
A
#
# COMPACT_ATOMS: atom_id res chain seq x y z
N MET A 1 -29.03 -45.58 -23.92
CA MET A 1 -29.00 -44.11 -23.79
C MET A 1 -28.26 -43.81 -22.50
N GLY A 2 -26.96 -43.55 -22.60
CA GLY A 2 -26.15 -43.08 -21.48
C GLY A 2 -25.84 -41.62 -21.76
N GLU A 3 -26.26 -40.74 -20.85
CA GLU A 3 -26.07 -39.30 -20.92
C GLU A 3 -24.91 -38.97 -19.97
N LEU A 4 -23.79 -38.55 -20.55
CA LEU A 4 -22.62 -38.06 -19.82
C LEU A 4 -22.91 -36.61 -19.42
N MET A 5 -23.07 -36.38 -18.12
CA MET A 5 -22.92 -35.06 -17.51
C MET A 5 -21.44 -34.67 -17.57
N SER A 6 -21.12 -33.59 -18.29
CA SER A 6 -19.84 -32.90 -18.18
C SER A 6 -19.95 -31.83 -17.10
N ASP A 7 -19.36 -32.13 -15.95
CA ASP A 7 -19.02 -31.16 -14.91
C ASP A 7 -17.70 -30.50 -15.30
N ASP A 8 -17.78 -29.35 -15.98
CA ASP A 8 -16.62 -28.51 -16.32
C ASP A 8 -16.54 -27.34 -15.32
N THR A 9 -16.07 -27.64 -14.10
CA THR A 9 -15.56 -26.63 -13.17
C THR A 9 -14.06 -26.50 -13.33
N VAL A 10 -13.63 -25.73 -14.34
CA VAL A 10 -12.21 -25.39 -14.53
C VAL A 10 -11.79 -24.32 -13.51
N PRO A 11 -10.70 -24.51 -12.74
CA PRO A 11 -10.29 -23.56 -11.71
C PRO A 11 -9.62 -22.31 -12.31
N ARG A 12 -10.24 -21.14 -12.11
CA ARG A 12 -9.63 -19.83 -12.42
C ARG A 12 -8.42 -19.56 -11.53
N ARG A 13 -7.33 -19.02 -12.10
CA ARG A 13 -6.15 -18.55 -11.34
C ARG A 13 -6.29 -17.07 -11.02
N LYS A 14 -6.24 -16.72 -9.72
CA LYS A 14 -6.25 -15.33 -9.23
C LYS A 14 -4.82 -14.79 -9.22
N PHE A 15 -4.60 -13.58 -9.72
CA PHE A 15 -3.31 -12.88 -9.65
C PHE A 15 -3.50 -11.55 -8.92
N LEU A 16 -2.48 -11.12 -8.17
CA LEU A 16 -2.43 -9.84 -7.48
C LEU A 16 -1.43 -8.94 -8.22
N ALA A 17 -1.81 -7.69 -8.50
CA ALA A 17 -0.90 -6.67 -8.98
C ALA A 17 -0.49 -5.75 -7.82
N LEU A 18 0.81 -5.50 -7.71
CA LEU A 18 1.35 -4.48 -6.83
C LEU A 18 1.39 -3.17 -7.63
N SER A 19 0.70 -2.12 -7.18
CA SER A 19 0.62 -0.84 -7.89
C SER A 19 1.14 0.29 -7.03
N GLY A 20 2.29 0.88 -7.40
CA GLY A 20 2.83 2.08 -6.75
C GLY A 20 2.24 3.39 -7.28
N ILE A 21 0.96 3.41 -7.66
CA ILE A 21 0.26 4.62 -8.12
C ILE A 21 -1.09 4.67 -7.40
N THR A 22 -1.15 5.40 -6.31
CA THR A 22 -2.40 5.90 -5.70
C THR A 22 -3.10 6.80 -6.72
N GLY A 23 -4.37 6.51 -7.02
CA GLY A 23 -5.23 7.43 -7.78
C GLY A 23 -5.47 7.15 -9.28
N ALA A 24 -5.23 5.94 -9.80
CA ALA A 24 -5.76 5.57 -11.11
C ALA A 24 -6.81 4.46 -10.98
N THR A 25 -8.08 4.83 -11.14
CA THR A 25 -9.15 3.88 -11.47
C THR A 25 -8.66 3.06 -12.67
N LEU A 26 -8.37 1.79 -12.44
CA LEU A 26 -7.96 0.83 -13.47
C LEU A 26 -9.14 0.58 -14.40
N LEU A 27 -9.32 1.44 -15.41
CA LEU A 27 -10.03 1.07 -16.61
C LEU A 27 -9.16 0.00 -17.29
N THR A 28 -9.54 -1.26 -17.13
CA THR A 28 -8.82 -2.42 -17.66
C THR A 28 -8.94 -2.46 -19.18
N GLY A 29 -7.98 -1.81 -19.85
CA GLY A 29 -7.48 -2.20 -21.15
C GLY A 29 -5.98 -2.44 -20.99
N TYR A 30 -5.48 -3.64 -21.28
CA TYR A 30 -4.04 -3.90 -21.29
C TYR A 30 -3.57 -3.91 -22.75
N ALA A 31 -2.74 -2.94 -23.11
CA ALA A 31 -1.87 -3.01 -24.27
C ALA A 31 -0.50 -2.48 -23.85
N ALA A 32 0.41 -3.40 -23.53
CA ALA A 32 1.80 -3.08 -23.28
C ALA A 32 2.45 -2.62 -24.60
N ALA A 33 2.88 -1.36 -24.68
CA ALA A 33 3.75 -0.90 -25.74
C ALA A 33 4.84 -0.01 -25.17
N THR A 34 6.08 -0.50 -25.22
CA THR A 34 7.30 0.25 -24.90
C THR A 34 7.55 1.30 -25.99
N GLY A 35 7.27 2.57 -25.70
CA GLY A 35 7.51 3.67 -26.63
C GLY A 35 9.00 3.97 -26.80
N ARG A 36 9.59 3.57 -27.93
CA ARG A 36 10.84 4.17 -28.43
C ARG A 36 10.51 5.33 -29.36
N SER A 37 10.98 6.52 -29.00
CA SER A 37 11.00 7.70 -29.88
C SER A 37 11.93 7.44 -31.07
N SER A 38 11.47 7.73 -32.29
CA SER A 38 12.37 7.89 -33.44
C SER A 38 11.91 9.05 -34.31
N THR A 39 12.88 9.90 -34.60
CA THR A 39 12.78 11.12 -35.40
C THR A 39 12.91 10.83 -36.89
N ASP A 40 12.15 11.61 -37.66
CA ASP A 40 12.19 11.93 -39.09
C ASP A 40 13.42 11.51 -39.93
N ARG A 41 13.18 10.86 -41.09
CA ARG A 41 13.82 11.20 -42.38
C ARG A 41 13.23 10.43 -43.60
N ARG A 42 12.69 11.23 -44.53
CA ARG A 42 12.77 11.22 -46.01
C ARG A 42 12.70 9.91 -46.81
N GLN A 43 11.73 9.92 -47.74
CA GLN A 43 11.54 9.03 -48.90
C GLN A 43 12.74 9.00 -49.86
N ASP A 44 13.09 7.80 -50.33
CA ASP A 44 13.53 7.56 -51.71
C ASP A 44 13.10 6.16 -52.15
N GLN A 45 12.57 6.04 -53.37
CA GLN A 45 12.06 4.81 -53.97
C GLN A 45 13.11 4.20 -54.91
N SER A 46 13.34 2.88 -54.83
CA SER A 46 13.60 2.08 -56.03
C SER A 46 13.29 0.60 -55.76
N GLU A 47 12.80 -0.03 -56.83
CA GLU A 47 12.10 -1.31 -56.93
C GLU A 47 13.01 -2.54 -56.75
N GLY A 48 12.41 -3.67 -56.37
CA GLY A 48 12.91 -4.98 -56.76
C GLY A 48 12.74 -6.11 -55.74
N ASP A 49 11.76 -6.96 -56.06
CA ASP A 49 11.80 -8.43 -55.96
C ASP A 49 10.89 -9.11 -54.92
N GLU A 50 10.05 -9.99 -55.45
CA GLU A 50 9.00 -10.75 -54.77
C GLU A 50 9.61 -11.89 -53.95
N SER A 51 9.25 -12.01 -52.68
CA SER A 51 9.18 -13.33 -52.05
C SER A 51 8.35 -13.33 -50.76
N MET A 52 7.38 -14.26 -50.74
CA MET A 52 6.77 -14.87 -49.55
C MET A 52 5.82 -13.98 -48.74
N HIS A 53 4.53 -14.02 -49.09
CA HIS A 53 3.44 -13.72 -48.16
C HIS A 53 3.42 -14.77 -47.04
N ALA A 54 4.17 -14.52 -45.97
CA ALA A 54 3.73 -14.91 -44.65
C ALA A 54 2.74 -13.83 -44.22
N GLU A 55 1.45 -14.17 -44.19
CA GLU A 55 0.49 -13.38 -43.41
C GLU A 55 0.91 -13.51 -41.95
N ASP A 56 1.79 -12.61 -41.53
CA ASP A 56 2.03 -12.33 -40.13
C ASP A 56 0.77 -11.58 -39.65
N SER A 57 -0.27 -12.35 -39.35
CA SER A 57 -1.46 -11.87 -38.65
C SER A 57 -1.06 -11.57 -37.21
N ASN A 58 -0.22 -10.55 -37.03
CA ASN A 58 0.02 -9.95 -35.74
C ASN A 58 -1.33 -9.32 -35.35
N PRO A 59 -2.05 -9.84 -34.34
CA PRO A 59 -3.27 -9.18 -33.89
C PRO A 59 -2.87 -7.76 -33.56
N SER A 60 -3.51 -6.78 -34.20
CA SER A 60 -3.29 -5.36 -33.93
C SER A 60 -3.40 -5.17 -32.43
N SER A 61 -2.26 -5.05 -31.75
CA SER A 61 -2.19 -4.73 -30.34
C SER A 61 -2.81 -3.35 -30.23
N GLY A 62 -4.10 -3.29 -29.89
CA GLY A 62 -4.86 -2.05 -29.85
C GLY A 62 -4.11 -1.08 -28.96
N ARG A 63 -3.48 -0.07 -29.56
CA ARG A 63 -2.67 0.87 -28.80
C ARG A 63 -3.63 1.68 -27.94
N ILE A 64 -3.45 1.59 -26.63
CA ILE A 64 -4.15 2.46 -25.70
C ILE A 64 -3.44 3.80 -25.73
N GLU A 65 -4.16 4.84 -26.14
CA GLU A 65 -3.68 6.21 -26.14
C GLU A 65 -4.47 7.00 -25.09
N LEU A 66 -3.76 7.67 -24.19
CA LEU A 66 -4.35 8.55 -23.20
C LEU A 66 -4.31 9.98 -23.74
N SER A 67 -5.46 10.67 -23.71
CA SER A 67 -5.56 12.10 -24.00
C SER A 67 -6.12 12.81 -22.78
N PHE A 68 -5.51 13.93 -22.42
CA PHE A 68 -6.03 14.79 -21.36
C PHE A 68 -7.39 15.38 -21.78
N LEU A 69 -8.41 15.25 -20.91
CA LEU A 69 -9.74 15.82 -21.12
C LEU A 69 -9.91 17.12 -20.34
N GLY A 70 -9.69 17.07 -19.02
CA GLY A 70 -9.87 18.19 -18.11
C GLY A 70 -9.28 17.88 -16.73
N ARG A 71 -9.30 18.88 -15.85
CA ARG A 71 -8.79 18.78 -14.48
C ARG A 71 -9.52 19.77 -13.57
N TYR A 72 -9.80 19.34 -12.35
CA TYR A 72 -10.08 20.21 -11.22
C TYR A 72 -8.80 20.41 -10.40
N GLU A 73 -8.53 21.64 -9.95
CA GLU A 73 -7.37 21.97 -9.10
C GLU A 73 -7.86 22.65 -7.81
N THR A 74 -7.38 22.19 -6.66
CA THR A 74 -7.71 22.77 -5.35
C THR A 74 -7.02 24.11 -5.12
N GLY A 75 -5.89 24.34 -5.80
CA GLY A 75 -5.05 25.53 -5.61
C GLY A 75 -4.11 25.44 -4.39
N GLN A 76 -4.08 24.30 -3.70
CA GLN A 76 -3.20 24.01 -2.56
C GLN A 76 -2.08 23.05 -2.99
N PHE A 77 -0.90 23.16 -2.38
CA PHE A 77 0.28 22.36 -2.73
C PHE A 77 1.01 21.94 -1.45
N ASP A 78 1.30 20.64 -1.32
CA ASP A 78 2.02 20.06 -0.16
C ASP A 78 1.28 20.22 1.18
N GLU A 79 -0.06 20.21 1.15
CA GLU A 79 -0.96 20.38 2.31
C GLU A 79 -2.07 19.28 2.35
N GLY A 80 -1.80 18.08 1.81
CA GLY A 80 -2.78 16.97 1.83
C GLY A 80 -4.10 17.29 1.10
N ALA A 81 -4.08 18.19 0.12
CA ALA A 81 -5.30 18.82 -0.43
C ALA A 81 -6.17 17.90 -1.33
N ALA A 82 -5.62 16.81 -1.85
CA ALA A 82 -6.33 15.80 -2.64
C ALA A 82 -5.49 14.52 -2.69
N GLU A 83 -5.77 13.57 -1.80
CA GLU A 83 -4.96 12.35 -1.67
C GLU A 83 -5.62 11.13 -2.32
N ILE A 84 -6.72 10.66 -1.75
CA ILE A 84 -7.49 9.51 -2.26
C ILE A 84 -8.72 9.99 -3.03
N VAL A 85 -8.97 9.37 -4.19
CA VAL A 85 -10.11 9.67 -5.06
C VAL A 85 -10.88 8.40 -5.43
N SER A 86 -12.20 8.46 -5.39
CA SER A 86 -13.11 7.44 -5.91
C SER A 86 -14.16 8.07 -6.83
N TYR A 87 -14.78 7.27 -7.69
CA TYR A 87 -15.68 7.75 -8.75
C TYR A 87 -16.95 6.92 -8.80
N ASP A 88 -18.09 7.61 -8.76
CA ASP A 88 -19.40 7.01 -8.98
C ASP A 88 -19.83 7.24 -10.44
N PRO A 89 -19.95 6.17 -11.26
CA PRO A 89 -20.32 6.30 -12.67
C PRO A 89 -21.78 6.70 -12.90
N ASP A 90 -22.69 6.35 -11.97
CA ASP A 90 -24.12 6.67 -12.11
C ASP A 90 -24.40 8.13 -11.73
N LEU A 91 -23.64 8.67 -10.77
CA LEU A 91 -23.66 10.10 -10.44
C LEU A 91 -22.77 10.93 -11.36
N GLN A 92 -21.88 10.29 -12.11
CA GLN A 92 -20.79 10.92 -12.85
C GLN A 92 -19.98 11.88 -11.97
N ARG A 93 -19.65 11.45 -10.75
CA ARG A 93 -19.06 12.31 -9.73
C ARG A 93 -17.83 11.65 -9.11
N ALA A 94 -16.73 12.39 -9.03
CA ALA A 94 -15.56 11.99 -8.26
C ALA A 94 -15.66 12.56 -6.84
N PHE A 95 -15.18 11.79 -5.88
CA PHE A 95 -15.05 12.15 -4.48
C PHE A 95 -13.59 12.05 -4.08
N PHE A 96 -13.06 13.04 -3.38
CA PHE A 96 -11.70 12.97 -2.85
C PHE A 96 -11.62 13.52 -1.43
N VAL A 97 -10.64 13.06 -0.66
CA VAL A 97 -10.35 13.61 0.68
C VAL A 97 -9.29 14.70 0.63
N SER A 98 -9.47 15.72 1.47
CA SER A 98 -8.38 16.61 1.90
C SER A 98 -8.00 16.21 3.32
N ALA A 99 -6.77 15.74 3.54
CA ALA A 99 -6.33 15.17 4.81
C ALA A 99 -6.36 16.20 5.95
N GLU A 100 -5.58 17.27 5.82
CA GLU A 100 -5.43 18.30 6.87
C GLU A 100 -6.71 19.12 7.10
N GLU A 101 -7.56 19.28 6.08
CA GLU A 101 -8.86 19.95 6.21
C GLU A 101 -9.95 19.01 6.75
N ALA A 102 -9.67 17.71 6.87
CA ALA A 102 -10.63 16.69 7.27
C ALA A 102 -11.94 16.71 6.44
N THR A 103 -11.84 16.86 5.11
CA THR A 103 -13.03 17.01 4.25
C THR A 103 -13.16 15.94 3.17
N VAL A 104 -14.40 15.65 2.80
CA VAL A 104 -14.77 14.94 1.56
C VAL A 104 -15.28 15.94 0.55
N ASN A 105 -14.70 15.95 -0.64
CA ASN A 105 -15.01 16.90 -1.70
C ASN A 105 -15.62 16.18 -2.90
N ALA A 106 -16.70 16.73 -3.44
CA ALA A 106 -17.38 16.20 -4.61
C ALA A 106 -17.10 17.05 -5.85
N VAL A 107 -16.71 16.40 -6.94
CA VAL A 107 -16.46 17.02 -8.26
C VAL A 107 -17.35 16.36 -9.30
N ASP A 108 -18.20 17.15 -9.94
CA ASP A 108 -18.98 16.72 -11.09
C ASP A 108 -18.08 16.50 -12.31
N LEU A 109 -18.25 15.34 -12.93
CA LEU A 109 -17.56 14.90 -14.14
C LEU A 109 -18.58 14.51 -15.22
N GLY A 110 -19.78 15.10 -15.20
CA GLY A 110 -20.76 14.95 -16.27
C GLY A 110 -20.22 15.40 -17.62
N ASP A 111 -19.43 16.49 -17.60
CA ASP A 111 -18.50 16.87 -18.67
C ASP A 111 -17.04 16.78 -18.15
N PRO A 112 -16.29 15.73 -18.51
CA PRO A 112 -14.92 15.54 -18.02
C PRO A 112 -13.93 16.56 -18.60
N SER A 113 -14.32 17.37 -19.59
CA SER A 113 -13.49 18.47 -20.08
C SER A 113 -13.57 19.73 -19.20
N THR A 114 -14.61 19.84 -18.37
CA THR A 114 -14.82 20.95 -17.43
C THR A 114 -15.25 20.45 -16.04
N PRO A 115 -14.38 19.74 -15.29
CA PRO A 115 -14.69 19.30 -13.94
C PRO A 115 -15.05 20.47 -13.01
N GLU A 116 -16.13 20.33 -12.24
CA GLU A 116 -16.61 21.38 -11.32
C GLU A 116 -16.82 20.82 -9.91
N LYS A 117 -16.27 21.49 -8.89
CA LYS A 117 -16.56 21.13 -7.50
C LYS A 117 -17.99 21.51 -7.15
N VAL A 118 -18.77 20.53 -6.70
CA VAL A 118 -20.21 20.64 -6.44
C VAL A 118 -20.59 20.52 -4.97
N GLY A 119 -19.65 20.17 -4.10
CA GLY A 119 -19.87 20.16 -2.66
C GLY A 119 -18.63 19.78 -1.84
N THR A 120 -18.75 19.99 -0.54
CA THR A 120 -17.80 19.57 0.50
C THR A 120 -18.59 19.14 1.73
N ALA A 121 -18.21 18.02 2.32
CA ALA A 121 -18.62 17.61 3.66
C ALA A 121 -17.40 17.71 4.59
N ASP A 122 -17.59 18.34 5.75
CA ASP A 122 -16.58 18.42 6.81
C ASP A 122 -16.79 17.24 7.77
N LEU A 123 -15.76 16.42 7.99
CA LEU A 123 -15.85 15.25 8.85
C LEU A 123 -15.94 15.65 10.33
N SER A 124 -15.48 16.86 10.70
CA SER A 124 -15.58 17.38 12.06
C SER A 124 -17.02 17.70 12.46
N ASP A 125 -17.92 17.94 11.49
CA ASP A 125 -19.36 18.07 11.73
C ASP A 125 -19.99 16.73 12.14
N ALA A 126 -19.44 15.62 11.66
CA ALA A 126 -19.90 14.26 11.98
C ALA A 126 -19.27 13.73 13.27
N TRP A 127 -18.04 14.14 13.59
CA TRP A 127 -17.31 13.72 14.77
C TRP A 127 -16.32 14.78 15.25
N THR A 128 -16.51 15.28 16.48
CA THR A 128 -15.76 16.41 17.03
C THR A 128 -14.28 16.12 17.31
N ASP A 129 -13.89 14.85 17.40
CA ASP A 129 -12.49 14.45 17.64
C ASP A 129 -11.80 14.01 16.34
N ALA A 130 -12.37 14.37 15.18
CA ALA A 130 -11.79 14.11 13.87
C ALA A 130 -10.39 14.77 13.74
N GLY A 131 -9.40 13.94 13.43
CA GLY A 131 -8.10 14.34 12.90
C GLY A 131 -8.13 14.27 11.37
N ASP A 132 -7.10 13.69 10.78
CA ASP A 132 -6.93 13.67 9.32
C ASP A 132 -7.94 12.73 8.62
N ALA A 133 -8.46 13.19 7.47
CA ALA A 133 -9.21 12.35 6.54
C ALA A 133 -8.23 11.52 5.69
N THR A 134 -8.37 10.20 5.70
CA THR A 134 -7.34 9.32 5.12
C THR A 134 -7.78 8.71 3.79
N SER A 135 -9.07 8.39 3.64
CA SER A 135 -9.54 7.66 2.46
C SER A 135 -11.00 7.91 2.13
N VAL A 136 -11.37 7.66 0.87
CA VAL A 136 -12.76 7.67 0.41
C VAL A 136 -12.99 6.58 -0.63
N ASP A 137 -14.15 5.94 -0.54
CA ASP A 137 -14.68 5.08 -1.60
C ASP A 137 -16.17 5.36 -1.81
N VAL A 138 -16.70 4.99 -2.98
CA VAL A 138 -18.12 5.18 -3.31
C VAL A 138 -18.70 3.96 -4.01
N HIS A 139 -19.91 3.56 -3.61
CA HIS A 139 -20.64 2.46 -4.23
C HIS A 139 -22.13 2.76 -4.24
N ASP A 140 -22.76 2.68 -5.42
CA ASP A 140 -24.18 2.91 -5.66
C ASP A 140 -24.71 4.20 -4.98
N GLY A 141 -23.96 5.30 -5.09
CA GLY A 141 -24.31 6.60 -4.53
C GLY A 141 -24.09 6.76 -3.03
N LEU A 142 -23.48 5.80 -2.34
CA LEU A 142 -23.02 5.95 -0.95
C LEU A 142 -21.53 6.19 -0.91
N VAL A 143 -21.13 7.29 -0.29
CA VAL A 143 -19.74 7.62 -0.04
C VAL A 143 -19.37 7.15 1.36
N ALA A 144 -18.25 6.43 1.48
CA ALA A 144 -17.64 6.07 2.74
C ALA A 144 -16.28 6.77 2.84
N ALA A 145 -16.03 7.47 3.94
CA ALA A 145 -14.76 8.15 4.19
C ALA A 145 -14.20 7.77 5.56
N THR A 146 -12.90 7.52 5.65
CA THR A 146 -12.23 7.27 6.93
C THR A 146 -11.60 8.53 7.47
N VAL A 147 -11.61 8.63 8.80
CA VAL A 147 -11.01 9.74 9.54
C VAL A 147 -10.38 9.21 10.82
N ALA A 148 -9.13 9.58 11.05
CA ALA A 148 -8.41 9.27 12.28
C ALA A 148 -8.96 10.11 13.44
N ALA A 149 -8.71 9.68 14.68
CA ALA A 149 -8.88 10.57 15.83
C ALA A 149 -7.74 11.60 15.84
N ASP A 150 -7.95 12.76 16.47
CA ASP A 150 -6.89 13.77 16.71
C ASP A 150 -5.63 13.16 17.35
N ASP A 151 -5.82 12.18 18.24
CA ASP A 151 -4.77 11.25 18.66
C ASP A 151 -4.96 9.92 17.93
N ALA A 152 -4.17 9.71 16.87
CA ALA A 152 -4.26 8.57 15.94
C ALA A 152 -4.15 7.19 16.60
N THR A 153 -3.62 7.11 17.84
CA THR A 153 -3.60 5.85 18.60
C THR A 153 -4.99 5.42 19.11
N ASN A 154 -5.97 6.33 19.07
CA ASN A 154 -7.36 6.03 19.39
C ASN A 154 -8.14 5.49 18.18
N PRO A 155 -9.22 4.73 18.42
CA PRO A 155 -10.14 4.30 17.37
C PRO A 155 -10.66 5.46 16.50
N GLY A 156 -10.54 5.32 15.18
CA GLY A 156 -11.07 6.25 14.19
C GLY A 156 -12.54 5.99 13.83
N LYS A 157 -13.00 6.63 12.75
CA LYS A 157 -14.34 6.44 12.19
C LYS A 157 -14.30 6.09 10.71
N VAL A 158 -15.35 5.40 10.27
CA VAL A 158 -15.83 5.51 8.90
C VAL A 158 -17.15 6.30 8.92
N VAL A 159 -17.22 7.32 8.08
CA VAL A 159 -18.37 8.23 7.95
C VAL A 159 -19.01 8.00 6.59
N PHE A 160 -20.34 7.86 6.60
CA PHE A 160 -21.12 7.60 5.41
C PHE A 160 -21.91 8.84 5.01
N TYR A 161 -21.90 9.18 3.72
CA TYR A 161 -22.67 10.28 3.15
C TYR A 161 -23.47 9.83 1.93
N ASP A 162 -24.64 10.45 1.71
CA ASP A 162 -25.30 10.38 0.41
C ASP A 162 -24.45 11.10 -0.65
N GLY A 163 -24.07 10.41 -1.73
CA GLY A 163 -23.18 10.95 -2.75
C GLY A 163 -23.80 12.05 -3.62
N ARG A 164 -25.13 12.19 -3.63
CA ARG A 164 -25.83 13.26 -4.36
C ARG A 164 -25.87 14.54 -3.54
N THR A 165 -26.26 14.45 -2.27
CA THR A 165 -26.52 15.61 -1.40
C THR A 165 -25.37 15.94 -0.46
N LEU A 166 -24.45 15.00 -0.22
CA LEU A 166 -23.46 15.03 0.86
C LEU A 166 -24.08 15.15 2.26
N GLU A 167 -25.35 14.75 2.42
CA GLU A 167 -25.96 14.63 3.74
C GLU A 167 -25.39 13.41 4.48
N LEU A 168 -25.14 13.59 5.78
CA LEU A 168 -24.65 12.52 6.65
C LEU A 168 -25.67 11.37 6.73
N ASP A 169 -25.23 10.16 6.44
CA ASP A 169 -26.01 8.92 6.53
C ASP A 169 -25.78 8.23 7.89
N SER A 170 -24.53 7.88 8.20
CA SER A 170 -24.15 7.29 9.50
C SER A 170 -22.67 7.46 9.82
N VAL A 171 -22.30 7.16 11.08
CA VAL A 171 -20.92 7.23 11.59
C VAL A 171 -20.65 5.98 12.41
N GLU A 172 -19.60 5.24 12.05
CA GLU A 172 -19.25 3.98 12.71
C GLU A 172 -17.84 4.01 13.25
N THR A 173 -17.61 3.37 14.40
CA THR A 173 -16.27 3.29 15.00
C THR A 173 -15.49 2.11 14.43
N VAL A 174 -14.26 2.36 13.98
CA VAL A 174 -13.35 1.34 13.43
C VAL A 174 -12.08 1.26 14.27
N GLY A 175 -11.03 0.57 13.78
CA GLY A 175 -9.75 0.48 14.49
C GLY A 175 -9.00 1.82 14.59
N ALA A 176 -7.86 1.81 15.27
CA ALA A 176 -6.99 2.98 15.38
C ALA A 176 -6.30 3.29 14.05
N ASN A 177 -6.15 4.58 13.75
CA ASN A 177 -5.58 5.10 12.51
C ASN A 177 -6.09 4.37 11.24
N PRO A 178 -7.38 4.50 10.87
CA PRO A 178 -7.90 3.90 9.65
C PRO A 178 -7.30 4.60 8.43
N ASP A 179 -6.45 3.93 7.67
CA ASP A 179 -5.72 4.53 6.54
C ASP A 179 -6.50 4.41 5.22
N MET A 180 -7.22 3.30 5.02
CA MET A 180 -7.89 3.01 3.76
C MET A 180 -9.31 2.51 3.96
N VAL A 181 -10.21 2.85 3.04
CA VAL A 181 -11.58 2.33 2.96
C VAL A 181 -11.89 1.75 1.59
N THR A 182 -12.63 0.65 1.54
CA THR A 182 -13.18 0.15 0.27
C THR A 182 -14.50 -0.61 0.43
N PHE A 183 -15.38 -0.47 -0.56
CA PHE A 183 -16.57 -1.29 -0.68
C PHE A 183 -16.24 -2.69 -1.23
N THR A 184 -16.94 -3.68 -0.69
CA THR A 184 -17.06 -4.99 -1.36
C THR A 184 -17.77 -4.85 -2.70
N PRO A 185 -17.41 -5.63 -3.75
CA PRO A 185 -18.03 -5.53 -5.07
C PRO A 185 -19.56 -5.64 -5.11
N ASP A 186 -20.16 -6.39 -4.18
CA ASP A 186 -21.61 -6.52 -4.06
C ASP A 186 -22.28 -5.42 -3.21
N GLY A 187 -21.52 -4.42 -2.76
CA GLY A 187 -22.00 -3.22 -2.07
C GLY A 187 -22.56 -3.47 -0.68
N LYS A 188 -22.37 -4.66 -0.09
CA LYS A 188 -22.99 -5.04 1.19
C LYS A 188 -22.12 -4.79 2.41
N ARG A 189 -20.82 -4.62 2.20
CA ARG A 189 -19.85 -4.34 3.27
C ARG A 189 -18.84 -3.30 2.82
N VAL A 190 -18.34 -2.57 3.79
CA VAL A 190 -17.15 -1.71 3.70
C VAL A 190 -16.06 -2.30 4.57
N LEU A 191 -14.82 -2.25 4.10
CA LEU A 191 -13.65 -2.63 4.86
C LEU A 191 -12.79 -1.41 5.12
N THR A 192 -12.21 -1.32 6.31
CA THR A 192 -11.16 -0.34 6.60
C THR A 192 -9.86 -1.04 7.02
N ALA A 193 -8.73 -0.59 6.48
CA ALA A 193 -7.42 -0.95 6.97
C ALA A 193 -7.09 -0.01 8.13
N ASN A 194 -6.85 -0.56 9.32
CA ASN A 194 -6.54 0.22 10.50
C ASN A 194 -5.10 -0.08 10.90
N GLU A 195 -4.20 0.88 10.69
CA GLU A 195 -2.76 0.68 10.90
C GLU A 195 -2.47 0.33 12.35
N GLY A 196 -3.07 1.07 13.29
CA GLY A 196 -2.72 0.93 14.70
C GLY A 196 -1.28 1.34 15.01
N GLU A 197 -0.75 2.34 14.30
CA GLU A 197 0.60 2.86 14.51
C GLU A 197 0.83 3.29 15.98
N PRO A 198 2.00 2.98 16.58
CA PRO A 198 2.35 3.46 17.90
C PRO A 198 2.62 4.97 17.92
N ASN A 199 2.52 5.57 19.09
CA ASN A 199 3.05 6.92 19.29
C ASN A 199 4.59 6.95 19.20
N ASP A 200 5.16 8.16 19.04
CA ASP A 200 6.61 8.40 18.93
C ASP A 200 7.43 7.77 20.09
N GLU A 201 6.85 7.71 21.29
CA GLU A 201 7.45 7.13 22.48
C GLU A 201 7.34 5.59 22.56
N TYR A 202 6.52 4.97 21.71
CA TYR A 202 6.17 3.54 21.75
C TYR A 202 5.60 3.07 23.10
N ASP A 203 4.99 3.97 23.88
CA ASP A 203 4.32 3.62 25.14
C ASP A 203 2.81 3.41 24.97
N THR A 204 2.26 3.86 23.84
CA THR A 204 0.92 3.59 23.36
C THR A 204 1.01 3.01 21.97
N ASP A 205 0.75 1.71 21.87
CA ASP A 205 0.95 0.91 20.67
C ASP A 205 -0.30 0.03 20.47
N PRO A 206 -1.33 0.58 19.79
CA PRO A 206 -2.55 -0.16 19.51
C PRO A 206 -2.28 -1.33 18.56
N ARG A 207 -3.29 -2.18 18.37
CA ARG A 207 -3.16 -3.30 17.44
C ARG A 207 -3.70 -2.92 16.09
N GLY A 208 -2.95 -3.17 15.03
CA GLY A 208 -3.48 -3.11 13.68
C GLY A 208 -4.63 -4.10 13.48
N SER A 209 -5.52 -3.78 12.54
CA SER A 209 -6.71 -4.58 12.27
C SER A 209 -7.37 -4.23 10.94
N VAL A 210 -8.35 -5.04 10.54
CA VAL A 210 -9.29 -4.67 9.49
C VAL A 210 -10.69 -4.66 10.07
N SER A 211 -11.42 -3.55 9.92
CA SER A 211 -12.84 -3.50 10.28
C SER A 211 -13.68 -3.90 9.08
N VAL A 212 -14.74 -4.69 9.32
CA VAL A 212 -15.73 -5.11 8.33
C VAL A 212 -17.08 -4.55 8.76
N VAL A 213 -17.56 -3.55 8.04
CA VAL A 213 -18.76 -2.78 8.33
C VAL A 213 -19.89 -3.24 7.42
N SER A 214 -20.98 -3.74 7.99
CA SER A 214 -22.17 -4.13 7.22
C SER A 214 -22.96 -2.91 6.80
N VAL A 215 -23.09 -2.67 5.49
CA VAL A 215 -23.93 -1.59 4.94
C VAL A 215 -25.30 -2.10 4.44
N ALA A 216 -25.56 -3.40 4.58
CA ALA A 216 -26.85 -3.99 4.23
C ALA A 216 -27.94 -3.65 5.26
N GLY A 217 -29.07 -3.09 4.80
CA GLY A 217 -30.27 -2.87 5.62
C GLY A 217 -30.47 -1.46 6.19
N ARG A 218 -29.52 -0.54 5.96
CA ARG A 218 -29.49 0.89 6.33
C ARG A 218 -30.70 1.42 7.11
N ASP A 219 -30.68 1.16 8.40
CA ASP A 219 -31.57 1.71 9.41
C ASP A 219 -30.79 2.54 10.46
N GLY A 220 -29.58 2.99 10.10
CA GLY A 220 -28.76 3.92 10.87
C GLY A 220 -27.85 3.28 11.93
N ASN A 221 -27.62 1.96 11.89
CA ASN A 221 -26.57 1.30 12.68
C ASN A 221 -25.93 0.16 11.88
N CYS A 222 -24.75 0.39 11.34
CA CYS A 222 -24.01 -0.67 10.67
C CYS A 222 -23.33 -1.57 11.71
N ALA A 223 -23.45 -2.89 11.55
CA ALA A 223 -22.68 -3.81 12.39
C ALA A 223 -21.20 -3.74 11.99
N VAL A 224 -20.30 -3.54 12.97
CA VAL A 224 -18.85 -3.55 12.77
C VAL A 224 -18.25 -4.81 13.40
N GLU A 225 -17.54 -5.58 12.60
CA GLU A 225 -16.72 -6.71 13.03
C GLU A 225 -15.23 -6.40 12.80
N THR A 226 -14.33 -7.02 13.57
CA THR A 226 -12.89 -6.74 13.49
C THR A 226 -12.10 -8.01 13.22
N ALA A 227 -11.40 -8.05 12.09
CA ALA A 227 -10.36 -9.02 11.79
C ALA A 227 -9.03 -8.53 12.40
N GLY A 228 -8.67 -9.09 13.56
CA GLY A 228 -7.41 -8.78 14.24
C GLY A 228 -6.32 -9.83 14.02
N PHE A 229 -5.10 -9.49 14.42
CA PHE A 229 -3.91 -10.33 14.23
C PHE A 229 -3.45 -11.11 15.49
N THR A 230 -4.22 -11.10 16.57
CA THR A 230 -3.81 -11.69 17.86
C THR A 230 -3.53 -13.19 17.80
N ALA A 231 -4.02 -13.89 16.78
CA ALA A 231 -3.67 -15.29 16.52
C ALA A 231 -2.17 -15.51 16.19
N TYR A 232 -1.46 -14.44 15.83
CA TYR A 232 -0.03 -14.44 15.50
C TYR A 232 0.86 -13.95 16.64
N ASP A 233 0.29 -13.42 17.73
CA ASP A 233 1.05 -13.00 18.92
C ASP A 233 1.82 -14.20 19.49
N GLY A 234 3.10 -13.99 19.81
CA GLY A 234 4.01 -15.04 20.28
C GLY A 234 4.60 -15.91 19.16
N ARG A 235 4.32 -15.61 17.88
CA ARG A 235 4.90 -16.28 16.70
C ARG A 235 5.82 -15.37 15.90
N GLU A 236 6.31 -14.29 16.49
CA GLU A 236 7.13 -13.28 15.82
C GLU A 236 8.41 -13.89 15.23
N ASP A 237 9.04 -14.83 15.94
CA ASP A 237 10.24 -15.52 15.44
C ASP A 237 9.94 -16.43 14.24
N GLU A 238 8.79 -17.10 14.23
CA GLU A 238 8.33 -17.91 13.09
C GLU A 238 8.06 -17.02 11.86
N LEU A 239 7.39 -15.88 12.07
CA LEU A 239 7.13 -14.89 11.03
C LEU A 239 8.43 -14.32 10.44
N ARG A 240 9.40 -13.96 11.29
CA ARG A 240 10.72 -13.49 10.86
C ARG A 240 11.47 -14.56 10.06
N GLU A 241 11.41 -15.83 10.47
CA GLU A 241 12.03 -16.94 9.71
C GLU A 241 11.39 -17.12 8.32
N ARG A 242 10.08 -16.87 8.20
CA ARG A 242 9.35 -16.88 6.92
C ARG A 242 9.66 -15.66 6.04
N GLY A 243 10.31 -14.63 6.59
CA GLY A 243 10.70 -13.41 5.87
C GLY A 243 9.75 -12.22 6.05
N VAL A 244 8.80 -12.31 6.97
CA VAL A 244 7.98 -11.18 7.43
C VAL A 244 8.85 -10.28 8.30
N ARG A 245 8.78 -8.97 8.07
CA ARG A 245 9.48 -7.99 8.89
C ARG A 245 8.65 -7.68 10.13
N ILE A 246 9.26 -7.87 11.31
CA ILE A 246 8.70 -7.47 12.61
C ILE A 246 9.80 -6.71 13.36
N PHE A 247 9.59 -5.42 13.66
CA PHE A 247 10.67 -4.48 13.97
C PHE A 247 10.41 -3.50 15.13
N GLY A 248 9.17 -3.32 15.54
CA GLY A 248 8.72 -2.54 16.67
C GLY A 248 9.41 -2.98 17.98
N PRO A 249 9.78 -2.02 18.84
CA PRO A 249 10.43 -2.31 20.10
C PRO A 249 9.46 -3.02 21.05
N ASP A 250 9.78 -4.26 21.43
CA ASP A 250 8.98 -5.07 22.36
C ASP A 250 7.51 -5.32 21.92
N ALA A 251 7.18 -5.05 20.65
CA ALA A 251 5.86 -5.22 20.08
C ALA A 251 5.51 -6.70 19.85
N SER A 252 4.24 -7.05 20.10
CA SER A 252 3.66 -8.29 19.61
C SER A 252 3.40 -8.21 18.10
N ALA A 253 3.24 -9.35 17.42
CA ALA A 253 2.90 -9.37 16.00
C ALA A 253 1.66 -8.52 15.68
N SER A 254 0.63 -8.55 16.53
CA SER A 254 -0.59 -7.76 16.29
C SER A 254 -0.44 -6.26 16.51
N GLN A 255 0.60 -5.81 17.21
CA GLN A 255 0.94 -4.39 17.34
C GLN A 255 1.82 -3.93 16.17
N ASP A 256 2.77 -4.78 15.76
CA ASP A 256 3.70 -4.47 14.67
C ASP A 256 3.06 -4.52 13.28
N PHE A 257 1.96 -5.26 13.12
CA PHE A 257 1.25 -5.32 11.85
C PHE A 257 0.43 -4.06 11.63
N GLU A 258 0.79 -3.30 10.60
CA GLU A 258 0.16 -2.05 10.18
C GLU A 258 -0.53 -2.24 8.81
N PRO A 259 -1.84 -2.57 8.78
CA PRO A 259 -2.64 -2.61 7.55
C PRO A 259 -2.76 -1.25 6.86
N GLU A 260 -2.36 -1.17 5.59
CA GLU A 260 -2.38 0.09 4.81
C GLU A 260 -3.47 0.06 3.73
N TYR A 261 -3.44 -0.90 2.78
CA TYR A 261 -4.34 -0.91 1.62
C TYR A 261 -5.06 -2.24 1.43
N ILE A 262 -6.32 -2.21 0.96
CA ILE A 262 -7.17 -3.39 0.77
C ILE A 262 -7.56 -3.56 -0.70
N THR A 263 -7.55 -4.81 -1.19
CA THR A 263 -8.27 -5.17 -2.40
C THR A 263 -9.16 -6.39 -2.16
N VAL A 264 -10.37 -6.35 -2.73
CA VAL A 264 -11.41 -7.34 -2.49
C VAL A 264 -11.62 -8.23 -3.72
N SER A 265 -11.74 -9.53 -3.48
CA SER A 265 -12.11 -10.50 -4.51
C SER A 265 -13.50 -10.26 -5.10
N ALA A 266 -13.68 -10.60 -6.39
CA ALA A 266 -14.92 -10.38 -7.12
C ALA A 266 -16.18 -11.06 -6.52
N ASP A 267 -16.01 -12.08 -5.67
CA ASP A 267 -17.10 -12.75 -4.96
C ASP A 267 -17.38 -12.18 -3.55
N SER A 268 -16.76 -11.05 -3.19
CA SER A 268 -16.91 -10.34 -1.91
C SER A 268 -16.54 -11.16 -0.66
N LYS A 269 -15.75 -12.24 -0.79
CA LYS A 269 -15.46 -13.15 0.33
C LYS A 269 -14.06 -13.04 0.90
N THR A 270 -13.10 -12.69 0.05
CA THR A 270 -11.68 -12.59 0.43
C THR A 270 -11.20 -11.17 0.20
N ALA A 271 -10.47 -10.62 1.16
CA ALA A 271 -9.69 -9.41 1.00
C ALA A 271 -8.19 -9.75 1.12
N TRP A 272 -7.38 -9.08 0.33
CA TRP A 272 -5.93 -9.01 0.50
C TRP A 272 -5.58 -7.62 1.02
N VAL A 273 -4.70 -7.58 2.02
CA VAL A 273 -4.36 -6.36 2.75
C VAL A 273 -2.85 -6.20 2.72
N SER A 274 -2.33 -5.03 2.32
CA SER A 274 -0.91 -4.74 2.43
C SER A 274 -0.52 -4.53 3.90
N LEU A 275 0.64 -5.06 4.25
CA LEU A 275 1.35 -4.83 5.50
C LEU A 275 2.73 -4.30 5.11
N GLN A 276 2.78 -3.04 4.71
CA GLN A 276 3.89 -2.45 3.96
C GLN A 276 5.18 -2.46 4.77
N GLU A 277 5.11 -2.03 6.02
CA GLU A 277 6.19 -2.01 7.00
C GLU A 277 6.68 -3.43 7.31
N ASN A 278 5.79 -4.42 7.20
CA ASN A 278 6.09 -5.82 7.44
C ASN A 278 6.51 -6.60 6.19
N ASN A 279 6.54 -5.96 5.01
CA ASN A 279 6.86 -6.58 3.73
C ASN A 279 6.03 -7.87 3.47
N ALA A 280 4.74 -7.79 3.78
CA ALA A 280 3.83 -8.93 3.73
C ALA A 280 2.43 -8.53 3.23
N LEU A 281 1.59 -9.53 3.03
CA LEU A 281 0.14 -9.38 2.82
C LEU A 281 -0.62 -10.18 3.86
N ALA A 282 -1.73 -9.66 4.35
CA ALA A 282 -2.72 -10.45 5.08
C ALA A 282 -3.83 -10.94 4.13
N ILE A 283 -4.34 -12.15 4.38
CA ILE A 283 -5.56 -12.65 3.74
C ILE A 283 -6.68 -12.62 4.76
N VAL A 284 -7.75 -11.89 4.47
CA VAL A 284 -8.93 -11.77 5.34
C VAL A 284 -10.11 -12.51 4.73
N ASP A 285 -10.73 -13.39 5.52
CA ASP A 285 -12.10 -13.86 5.25
C ASP A 285 -13.07 -12.77 5.70
N ILE A 286 -13.77 -12.17 4.74
CA ILE A 286 -14.68 -11.05 4.98
C ILE A 286 -15.96 -11.54 5.68
N VAL A 287 -16.37 -12.79 5.44
CA VAL A 287 -17.61 -13.34 5.99
C VAL A 287 -17.49 -13.59 7.49
N SER A 288 -16.35 -14.10 7.96
CA SER A 288 -16.10 -14.33 9.37
C SER A 288 -15.26 -13.25 10.05
N ALA A 289 -14.94 -12.17 9.35
CA ALA A 289 -14.04 -11.10 9.80
C ALA A 289 -12.78 -11.66 10.48
N THR A 290 -12.02 -12.49 9.76
CA THR A 290 -10.85 -13.20 10.32
C THR A 290 -9.64 -13.11 9.40
N VAL A 291 -8.47 -12.81 9.96
CA VAL A 291 -7.19 -12.95 9.26
C VAL A 291 -6.84 -14.44 9.18
N THR A 292 -6.77 -14.98 7.97
CA THR A 292 -6.57 -16.41 7.70
C THR A 292 -5.12 -16.78 7.38
N ASP A 293 -4.33 -15.85 6.84
CA ASP A 293 -2.92 -16.08 6.54
C ASP A 293 -2.13 -14.76 6.47
N ILE A 294 -0.82 -14.86 6.67
CA ILE A 294 0.17 -13.80 6.40
C ILE A 294 1.16 -14.32 5.37
N LEU A 295 1.27 -13.64 4.23
CA LEU A 295 2.13 -14.00 3.12
C LEU A 295 3.35 -13.07 3.02
N PRO A 296 4.58 -13.54 3.25
CA PRO A 296 5.77 -12.73 3.04
C PRO A 296 6.01 -12.47 1.55
N LEU A 297 6.42 -11.24 1.20
CA LEU A 297 6.67 -10.86 -0.19
C LEU A 297 8.09 -11.24 -0.67
N GLY A 298 8.97 -11.60 0.26
CA GLY A 298 10.37 -11.91 -0.03
C GLY A 298 11.17 -10.65 -0.39
N TYR A 299 12.22 -10.83 -1.18
CA TYR A 299 13.18 -9.77 -1.47
C TYR A 299 13.57 -9.78 -2.95
N LYS A 300 13.82 -8.59 -3.49
CA LYS A 300 14.38 -8.39 -4.83
C LYS A 300 15.90 -8.37 -4.74
N ASP A 301 16.57 -9.27 -5.47
CA ASP A 301 18.03 -9.26 -5.61
C ASP A 301 18.46 -8.23 -6.67
N HIS A 302 19.12 -7.17 -6.23
CA HIS A 302 19.59 -6.11 -7.11
C HIS A 302 20.91 -6.42 -7.82
N MET A 303 21.50 -7.61 -7.62
CA MET A 303 22.61 -8.11 -8.44
C MET A 303 22.17 -8.73 -9.77
N LEU A 304 20.88 -9.05 -9.92
CA LEU A 304 20.37 -9.70 -11.13
C LEU A 304 20.20 -8.69 -12.28
N PRO A 305 20.58 -9.04 -13.52
CA PRO A 305 20.34 -8.17 -14.69
C PRO A 305 18.87 -7.76 -14.81
N GLY A 306 18.59 -6.47 -15.04
CA GLY A 306 17.24 -5.91 -15.08
C GLY A 306 16.68 -5.43 -13.73
N ASN A 307 17.41 -5.67 -12.63
CA ASN A 307 17.08 -5.17 -11.29
C ASN A 307 17.99 -4.00 -10.84
N GLU A 308 18.51 -3.22 -11.79
CA GLU A 308 19.36 -2.08 -11.48
C GLU A 308 18.61 -1.02 -10.64
N LEU A 309 19.33 -0.34 -9.75
CA LEU A 309 18.81 0.82 -9.01
C LEU A 309 19.86 1.91 -8.90
N ASP A 310 19.41 3.12 -8.61
CA ASP A 310 20.27 4.18 -8.11
C ASP A 310 20.27 4.16 -6.58
N ALA A 311 21.37 3.71 -5.98
CA ALA A 311 21.44 3.41 -4.55
C ALA A 311 21.82 4.63 -3.69
N SER A 312 22.07 5.80 -4.28
CA SER A 312 22.51 6.99 -3.55
C SER A 312 21.93 8.25 -4.16
N ASN A 313 21.29 9.09 -3.33
CA ASN A 313 20.91 10.44 -3.71
C ASN A 313 22.00 11.48 -3.37
N GLU A 314 23.16 11.06 -2.84
CA GLU A 314 24.25 11.95 -2.38
C GLU A 314 25.42 12.06 -3.36
N ASP A 315 25.48 11.24 -4.42
CA ASP A 315 26.61 11.21 -5.37
C ASP A 315 26.47 12.21 -6.54
N GLY A 316 25.34 12.93 -6.58
CA GLY A 316 25.12 14.07 -7.47
C GLY A 316 24.84 13.70 -8.93
N GLY A 317 24.50 12.43 -9.22
CA GLY A 317 24.17 11.98 -10.56
C GLY A 317 23.29 10.74 -10.58
N MET A 318 22.82 10.35 -11.76
CA MET A 318 22.10 9.10 -11.96
C MET A 318 23.09 7.93 -12.01
N ASN A 319 22.92 6.95 -11.15
CA ASN A 319 23.82 5.80 -11.03
C ASN A 319 23.07 4.45 -11.02
N ILE A 320 22.21 4.25 -12.03
CA ILE A 320 21.42 3.03 -12.19
C ILE A 320 22.32 1.86 -12.61
N ARG A 321 22.56 0.94 -11.67
CA ARG A 321 23.33 -0.29 -11.90
C ARG A 321 22.92 -1.40 -10.93
N ASN A 322 23.49 -2.58 -11.10
CA ASN A 322 23.35 -3.65 -10.12
C ASN A 322 24.19 -3.40 -8.87
N TRP A 323 23.62 -3.74 -7.72
CA TRP A 323 24.25 -3.55 -6.40
C TRP A 323 24.11 -4.82 -5.55
N PRO A 324 25.09 -5.15 -4.69
CA PRO A 324 25.07 -6.33 -3.83
C PRO A 324 24.17 -6.14 -2.60
N VAL A 325 22.90 -5.82 -2.85
CA VAL A 325 21.87 -5.55 -1.84
C VAL A 325 20.55 -6.22 -2.23
N TYR A 326 19.72 -6.47 -1.22
CA TYR A 326 18.35 -6.92 -1.39
C TYR A 326 17.39 -5.77 -1.08
N GLY A 327 16.39 -5.57 -1.93
CA GLY A 327 15.28 -4.65 -1.69
C GLY A 327 14.05 -5.39 -1.15
N MET A 328 13.34 -4.78 -0.20
CA MET A 328 12.00 -5.23 0.19
C MET A 328 10.98 -4.69 -0.83
N TYR A 329 9.82 -5.34 -0.94
CA TYR A 329 8.77 -4.90 -1.86
C TYR A 329 7.90 -3.80 -1.25
N GLN A 330 7.57 -3.90 0.05
CA GLN A 330 6.83 -2.90 0.84
C GLN A 330 5.78 -2.13 0.02
N PRO A 331 4.75 -2.82 -0.50
CA PRO A 331 3.71 -2.14 -1.26
C PRO A 331 2.79 -1.38 -0.31
N ASP A 332 2.65 -0.10 -0.59
CA ASP A 332 1.59 0.75 -0.05
C ASP A 332 0.26 0.31 -0.72
N GLY A 333 -0.02 0.83 -1.93
CA GLY A 333 -1.20 0.44 -2.71
C GLY A 333 -1.12 -0.96 -3.36
N ILE A 334 -2.25 -1.68 -3.32
CA ILE A 334 -2.44 -2.96 -4.03
C ILE A 334 -3.77 -3.00 -4.79
N ALA A 335 -3.80 -3.73 -5.91
CA ALA A 335 -5.01 -3.99 -6.69
C ALA A 335 -5.08 -5.45 -7.15
N SER A 336 -6.28 -6.02 -7.18
CA SER A 336 -6.53 -7.36 -7.71
C SER A 336 -7.28 -7.29 -9.04
N TYR A 337 -7.03 -8.27 -9.92
CA TYR A 337 -7.71 -8.41 -11.19
C TYR A 337 -7.83 -9.89 -11.57
N GLU A 338 -8.91 -10.24 -12.28
CA GLU A 338 -9.07 -11.58 -12.83
C GLU A 338 -8.60 -11.61 -14.29
N VAL A 339 -7.77 -12.59 -14.61
CA VAL A 339 -7.40 -12.91 -16.00
C VAL A 339 -8.20 -14.14 -16.40
N GLY A 340 -9.07 -14.00 -17.41
CA GLY A 340 -9.70 -15.16 -18.04
C GLY A 340 -8.63 -16.13 -18.58
N GLU A 341 -8.92 -17.42 -18.66
CA GLU A 341 -7.95 -18.37 -19.23
C GLU A 341 -7.59 -17.95 -20.65
N ALA A 342 -6.33 -17.58 -20.87
CA ALA A 342 -5.78 -17.58 -22.22
C ALA A 342 -5.73 -19.04 -22.69
N SER A 343 -6.34 -19.33 -23.84
CA SER A 343 -6.15 -20.61 -24.53
C SER A 343 -4.67 -20.96 -24.55
N ALA A 344 -4.34 -22.22 -24.26
CA ALA A 344 -2.98 -22.73 -23.99
C ALA A 344 -1.91 -22.48 -25.09
N ASP A 345 -2.24 -21.79 -26.17
CA ASP A 345 -1.34 -21.37 -27.24
C ASP A 345 -0.59 -20.05 -26.93
N ALA A 346 -0.93 -19.34 -25.85
CA ALA A 346 -0.16 -18.18 -25.36
C ALA A 346 0.87 -18.58 -24.28
N ALA A 347 1.61 -19.66 -24.51
CA ALA A 347 2.66 -20.08 -23.60
C ALA A 347 3.99 -19.37 -23.93
N ALA A 348 4.40 -18.42 -23.06
CA ALA A 348 5.75 -18.29 -22.49
C ALA A 348 6.26 -16.85 -22.32
N VAL A 349 5.81 -16.13 -21.29
CA VAL A 349 6.68 -15.21 -20.51
C VAL A 349 6.20 -15.22 -19.07
N GLY A 350 6.94 -15.88 -18.17
CA GLY A 350 6.56 -15.98 -16.76
C GLY A 350 6.84 -17.34 -16.15
N ARG A 351 8.04 -17.89 -16.35
CA ARG A 351 8.51 -18.98 -15.50
C ARG A 351 8.98 -18.37 -14.18
N THR A 352 8.17 -18.52 -13.13
CA THR A 352 8.67 -18.55 -11.76
C THR A 352 9.67 -19.72 -11.66
N PRO A 353 10.93 -19.50 -11.29
CA PRO A 353 11.82 -20.62 -10.98
C PRO A 353 11.39 -21.18 -9.63
N ALA A 354 10.79 -22.37 -9.65
CA ALA A 354 10.69 -23.20 -8.46
C ALA A 354 12.11 -23.48 -7.95
N MET A 355 12.51 -22.87 -6.84
CA MET A 355 13.84 -23.05 -6.28
C MET A 355 13.80 -24.12 -5.18
N THR A 356 14.07 -25.36 -5.57
CA THR A 356 14.31 -26.47 -4.64
C THR A 356 15.67 -26.26 -3.98
N ALA A 357 15.71 -25.96 -2.67
CA ALA A 357 16.94 -25.74 -1.94
C ALA A 357 17.71 -27.06 -1.73
N ARG A 358 18.86 -27.22 -2.39
CA ARG A 358 19.84 -28.28 -2.09
C ARG A 358 21.00 -27.66 -1.29
N ARG A 359 21.12 -28.04 -0.02
CA ARG A 359 22.23 -27.65 0.89
C ARG A 359 23.58 -28.13 0.36
N THR A 360 24.54 -27.22 0.27
CA THR A 360 25.97 -27.52 0.42
C THR A 360 26.68 -26.40 1.17
N SER A 361 27.54 -26.77 2.11
CA SER A 361 28.10 -25.96 3.21
C SER A 361 29.51 -25.38 2.98
N SER A 362 29.73 -24.16 3.51
CA SER A 362 30.99 -23.56 4.06
C SER A 362 32.18 -23.20 3.14
N PRO A 363 33.16 -22.35 3.57
CA PRO A 363 33.15 -21.20 4.50
C PRO A 363 34.00 -19.95 4.07
N ARG A 364 33.53 -18.76 4.51
CA ARG A 364 34.21 -17.51 5.02
C ARG A 364 35.69 -17.18 4.69
N THR A 365 35.95 -15.92 4.27
CA THR A 365 37.11 -15.09 4.70
C THR A 365 36.86 -13.57 4.57
N LYS A 366 37.46 -12.80 5.50
CA LYS A 366 37.30 -11.35 5.79
C LYS A 366 38.28 -10.46 5.02
N GLY A 367 37.94 -9.18 4.85
CA GLY A 367 38.90 -8.08 4.64
C GLY A 367 38.24 -6.70 4.53
N THR A 368 38.63 -5.75 5.39
CA THR A 368 38.24 -4.33 5.37
C THR A 368 39.49 -3.49 5.63
N PRO A 369 39.57 -2.26 5.09
CA PRO A 369 40.18 -1.15 5.84
C PRO A 369 39.30 0.10 5.90
N ALA A 370 39.50 0.86 6.98
CA ALA A 370 38.74 2.02 7.43
C ALA A 370 39.28 3.36 6.91
N ILE A 371 38.41 4.39 6.85
CA ILE A 371 38.78 5.81 6.80
C ILE A 371 37.87 6.61 7.76
N THR A 372 38.48 7.51 8.53
CA THR A 372 37.90 8.36 9.58
C THR A 372 37.64 9.78 9.04
N THR A 373 36.56 10.44 9.42
CA THR A 373 36.51 11.92 9.60
C THR A 373 35.25 12.37 10.36
N ALA A 374 35.37 13.51 11.04
CA ALA A 374 34.45 14.05 12.03
C ALA A 374 33.57 15.19 11.48
N SER A 375 32.39 15.42 12.07
CA SER A 375 31.97 16.68 12.72
C SER A 375 30.46 17.03 12.62
N ARG A 376 29.94 17.49 13.77
CA ARG A 376 28.88 18.49 14.05
C ARG A 376 27.41 18.35 13.60
N ARG A 377 26.60 18.21 14.66
CA ARG A 377 25.20 18.63 14.93
C ARG A 377 24.66 19.84 14.14
N LYS A 378 23.41 19.73 13.67
CA LYS A 378 22.33 20.75 13.79
C LYS A 378 20.93 20.10 13.59
N SER A 379 19.97 20.62 14.33
CA SER A 379 18.56 20.23 14.46
C SER A 379 17.66 20.84 13.38
N ARG A 380 16.63 20.12 12.91
CA ARG A 380 15.32 20.62 12.45
C ARG A 380 14.33 19.47 12.17
N SER A 381 13.05 19.78 12.34
CA SER A 381 11.84 18.94 12.32
C SER A 381 11.60 18.21 11.00
N LYS A 382 10.92 17.05 11.08
CA LYS A 382 10.57 16.18 9.96
C LYS A 382 9.07 16.31 9.63
N THR A 383 8.80 16.53 8.34
CA THR A 383 7.64 16.04 7.59
C THR A 383 7.94 14.60 7.15
N SER A 384 6.90 13.74 7.10
CA SER A 384 6.80 12.36 6.58
C SER A 384 8.01 11.41 6.75
N ASN A 385 7.80 10.33 7.51
CA ASN A 385 8.84 9.49 8.07
C ASN A 385 9.20 8.30 7.15
N SER A 386 10.07 8.50 6.15
CA SER A 386 10.82 7.35 5.59
C SER A 386 11.90 6.92 6.59
N THR A 387 11.80 5.69 7.10
CA THR A 387 12.69 5.12 8.12
C THR A 387 14.16 5.10 7.66
N ARG A 388 15.00 5.88 8.37
CA ARG A 388 16.43 6.01 8.13
C ARG A 388 17.21 4.90 8.85
N MET A 389 17.83 3.99 8.09
CA MET A 389 18.67 2.92 8.65
C MET A 389 19.83 3.46 9.50
N ARG A 390 19.98 2.91 10.71
CA ARG A 390 21.14 3.14 11.58
C ARG A 390 21.81 1.80 11.89
N SER A 391 22.99 1.55 11.33
CA SER A 391 23.77 0.33 11.59
C SER A 391 24.28 0.30 13.03
N THR A 392 23.93 -0.73 13.81
CA THR A 392 24.50 -0.99 15.13
C THR A 392 25.74 -1.87 14.99
N SER A 393 26.89 -1.41 15.52
CA SER A 393 28.06 -2.27 15.76
C SER A 393 28.26 -2.40 17.27
N THR A 394 28.02 -3.60 17.80
CA THR A 394 28.30 -3.98 19.19
C THR A 394 29.81 -4.06 19.43
N GLY A 395 30.30 -3.38 20.47
CA GLY A 395 31.70 -3.43 20.89
C GLY A 395 31.81 -3.42 22.42
N SER A 396 31.96 -4.61 22.99
CA SER A 396 32.29 -4.88 24.39
C SER A 396 33.58 -4.20 24.85
N LYS A 397 33.60 -3.63 26.07
CA LYS A 397 34.83 -3.47 26.85
C LYS A 397 34.57 -3.66 28.34
N GLU A 398 35.11 -4.75 28.88
CA GLU A 398 35.42 -4.91 30.29
C GLU A 398 36.70 -4.15 30.66
N SER A 399 36.64 -3.46 31.80
CA SER A 399 37.63 -3.36 32.89
C SER A 399 39.12 -3.12 32.56
N THR A 400 39.65 -1.96 33.00
CA THR A 400 40.86 -1.91 33.85
C THR A 400 40.90 -0.66 34.75
N THR A 401 41.42 -0.90 35.95
CA THR A 401 41.55 -0.11 37.19
C THR A 401 42.57 1.04 37.15
N SER A 402 42.34 2.14 37.90
CA SER A 402 43.37 2.79 38.77
C SER A 402 42.88 4.02 39.57
N ARG A 403 42.77 3.81 40.89
CA ARG A 403 43.04 4.64 42.10
C ARG A 403 43.22 6.19 42.10
N ASN A 404 42.75 6.70 43.26
CA ASN A 404 43.09 7.92 44.04
C ASN A 404 42.38 9.22 43.59
N SER A 405 41.79 10.06 44.46
CA SER A 405 42.04 10.36 45.89
C SER A 405 40.81 10.98 46.60
N ARG A 406 40.85 10.92 47.93
CA ARG A 406 39.85 11.19 48.99
C ARG A 406 39.65 12.71 49.31
N PRO A 407 38.81 13.12 50.30
CA PRO A 407 37.75 14.13 50.12
C PRO A 407 37.91 15.43 50.95
N ARG A 408 36.98 16.39 50.80
CA ARG A 408 36.70 17.41 51.82
C ARG A 408 35.19 17.63 52.03
N ARG A 409 34.80 17.51 53.31
CA ARG A 409 33.53 17.91 53.94
C ARG A 409 33.49 19.44 54.17
N THR A 410 32.28 20.00 54.13
CA THR A 410 31.72 21.07 55.01
C THR A 410 30.25 21.24 54.59
N SER A 411 29.26 20.69 55.30
CA SER A 411 28.55 21.18 56.50
C SER A 411 27.35 22.10 56.20
N VAL A 412 26.14 21.62 56.55
CA VAL A 412 25.07 22.28 57.37
C VAL A 412 24.50 23.62 56.83
N ARG A 413 23.22 23.99 56.87
CA ARG A 413 21.86 23.44 57.10
C ARG A 413 20.95 24.69 56.99
N SER A 414 19.77 24.55 56.39
CA SER A 414 18.51 25.32 56.59
C SER A 414 18.56 26.82 56.99
N THR A 415 17.92 27.64 56.16
CA THR A 415 16.65 28.34 56.50
C THR A 415 15.77 28.35 55.27
#